data_AF-A0A0Q6A3A2-F1
#
_entry.id   AF-A0A0Q6A3A2-F1
#
_cell.length_a   1.000
_cell.length_b   1.000
_cell.length_c   1.000
_cell.angle_alpha   90.00
_cell.angle_beta   90.00
_cell.angle_gamma   90.00
#
_symmetry.space_group_name_H-M   'P 1'
#
loop_
_entity.id
_entity.type
_entity.pdbx_description
1 polymer ?
#
loop_
_entity_poly.entity_id
_entity_poly.type
_entity_poly.pdbx_seq_one_letter_code
_entity_poly.pdbx_strand_id
1 'polypeptide(L)'
;MGAKLKIIHMKSILILTFSCLSIAIFSQNIKCEITDYVKSIDNKEYSTYHYINSSYSQSRPFIVLLTSQDIFMEVHQKVPMMFSSKQEYTDVYLLGIKNFDKNNVSLLDEKIIKNFIDDIVKYRIYSDLPGNNLEYVSSQINYLLDKDLCKFLVCRKPKNIKVLKK
;
A
#
# COMPACT_ATOMS: atom_id res chain seq x y z
N MET A 1 45.43 -30.29 23.75
CA MET A 1 44.46 -29.20 24.05
C MET A 1 43.85 -28.51 22.81
N GLY A 2 44.42 -28.62 21.60
CA GLY A 2 43.93 -27.91 20.41
C GLY A 2 42.66 -28.44 19.71
N ALA A 3 42.29 -29.73 19.91
CA ALA A 3 41.11 -30.31 19.23
C ALA A 3 39.77 -29.86 19.85
N LYS A 4 39.70 -29.64 21.17
CA LYS A 4 38.50 -29.14 21.86
C LYS A 4 38.14 -27.71 21.44
N LEU A 5 39.14 -26.86 21.19
CA LEU A 5 38.93 -25.46 20.78
C LEU A 5 38.36 -25.35 19.36
N LYS A 6 38.85 -26.17 18.41
CA LYS A 6 38.35 -26.22 17.03
C LYS A 6 36.88 -26.66 16.93
N ILE A 7 36.46 -27.62 17.76
CA ILE A 7 35.08 -28.14 17.77
C ILE A 7 34.09 -27.10 18.30
N ILE A 8 34.47 -26.32 19.32
CA ILE A 8 33.63 -25.24 19.85
C ILE A 8 33.42 -24.14 18.78
N HIS A 9 34.48 -23.80 18.05
CA HIS A 9 34.41 -22.78 17.00
C HIS A 9 33.51 -23.18 15.82
N MET A 10 33.57 -24.45 15.39
CA MET A 10 32.68 -24.98 14.33
C MET A 10 31.21 -25.02 14.75
N LYS A 11 30.92 -25.35 16.02
CA LYS A 11 29.55 -25.34 16.55
C LYS A 11 28.95 -23.94 16.59
N SER A 12 29.73 -22.92 16.99
CA SER A 12 29.27 -21.52 16.95
C SER A 12 28.98 -21.03 15.54
N ILE A 13 29.81 -21.40 14.55
CA ILE A 13 29.57 -21.05 13.15
C ILE A 13 28.29 -21.72 12.64
N LEU A 14 28.05 -22.98 13.00
CA LEU A 14 26.86 -23.72 12.57
C LEU A 14 25.58 -23.13 13.18
N ILE A 15 25.61 -22.75 14.47
CA ILE A 15 24.52 -22.03 15.13
C ILE A 15 24.27 -20.69 14.44
N LEU A 16 25.32 -19.92 14.14
CA LEU A 16 25.21 -18.63 13.47
C LEU A 16 24.57 -18.78 12.06
N THR A 17 25.00 -19.78 11.29
CA THR A 17 24.40 -20.06 9.98
C THR A 17 22.94 -20.48 10.09
N PHE A 18 22.58 -21.28 11.10
CA PHE A 18 21.20 -21.71 11.30
C PHE A 18 20.28 -20.55 11.74
N SER A 19 20.81 -19.61 12.55
CA SER A 19 20.10 -18.38 12.92
C SER A 19 19.94 -17.39 11.76
N CYS A 20 20.89 -17.34 10.81
CA CYS A 20 20.70 -16.53 9.60
C CYS A 20 19.67 -17.16 8.64
N LEU A 21 19.63 -18.49 8.54
CA LEU A 21 18.66 -19.22 7.72
C LEU A 21 17.24 -19.09 8.27
N SER A 22 17.04 -19.11 9.59
CA SER A 22 15.70 -18.93 10.17
C SER A 22 15.10 -17.56 9.89
N ILE A 23 15.91 -16.49 9.82
CA ILE A 23 15.46 -15.14 9.46
C ILE A 23 14.96 -15.08 8.00
N ALA A 24 15.54 -15.87 7.10
CA ALA A 24 15.16 -15.89 5.68
C ALA A 24 13.83 -16.63 5.40
N ILE A 25 13.33 -17.45 6.33
CA ILE A 25 12.19 -18.36 6.10
C ILE A 25 10.84 -17.74 6.53
N PHE A 26 10.81 -16.61 7.24
CA PHE A 26 9.57 -15.96 7.71
C PHE A 26 9.11 -14.77 6.85
N SER A 27 9.25 -14.86 5.52
CA SER A 27 8.56 -13.93 4.63
C SER A 27 7.08 -14.31 4.54
N GLN A 28 6.26 -13.79 5.45
CA GLN A 28 4.81 -13.92 5.34
C GLN A 28 4.29 -12.85 4.37
N ASN A 29 3.57 -13.29 3.34
CA ASN A 29 2.87 -12.38 2.44
C ASN A 29 1.58 -11.92 3.10
N ILE A 30 1.46 -10.63 3.36
CA ILE A 30 0.21 -10.00 3.81
C ILE A 30 -0.51 -9.51 2.56
N LYS A 31 -1.72 -10.05 2.35
CA LYS A 31 -2.69 -9.49 1.42
C LYS A 31 -3.90 -9.01 2.21
N CYS A 32 -4.19 -7.72 2.14
CA CYS A 32 -5.32 -7.12 2.85
C CYS A 32 -6.06 -6.17 1.92
N GLU A 33 -7.38 -6.16 2.01
CA GLU A 33 -8.25 -5.26 1.26
C GLU A 33 -9.33 -4.77 2.21
N ILE A 34 -9.36 -3.47 2.47
CA ILE A 34 -10.32 -2.82 3.35
C ILE A 34 -11.01 -1.74 2.54
N THR A 35 -12.34 -1.79 2.52
CA THR A 35 -13.16 -0.76 1.88
C THR A 35 -14.21 -0.28 2.84
N ASP A 36 -14.27 1.03 3.05
CA ASP A 36 -15.35 1.67 3.78
C ASP A 36 -16.11 2.59 2.83
N TYR A 37 -17.34 2.21 2.53
CA TYR A 37 -18.23 2.99 1.66
C TYR A 37 -19.04 3.99 2.48
N VAL A 38 -19.23 5.18 1.92
CA VAL A 38 -20.24 6.17 2.39
C VAL A 38 -20.07 6.50 3.89
N LYS A 39 -18.84 6.76 4.31
CA LYS A 39 -18.58 7.48 5.57
C LYS A 39 -19.06 8.92 5.41
N SER A 40 -19.49 9.54 6.51
CA SER A 40 -19.92 10.94 6.48
C SER A 40 -19.28 11.74 7.61
N ILE A 41 -18.77 12.92 7.29
CA ILE A 41 -18.39 13.95 8.26
C ILE A 41 -19.15 15.21 7.88
N ASP A 42 -19.86 15.80 8.84
CA ASP A 42 -20.59 17.07 8.66
C ASP A 42 -21.44 17.09 7.37
N ASN A 43 -22.18 15.99 7.12
CA ASN A 43 -23.04 15.74 5.94
C ASN A 43 -22.33 15.64 4.58
N LYS A 44 -20.99 15.60 4.53
CA LYS A 44 -20.26 15.25 3.30
C LYS A 44 -19.83 13.80 3.34
N GLU A 45 -20.19 13.08 2.28
CA GLU A 45 -19.86 11.67 2.13
C GLU A 45 -18.47 11.49 1.52
N TYR A 46 -17.78 10.45 1.98
CA TYR A 46 -16.51 10.00 1.43
C TYR A 46 -16.37 8.49 1.59
N SER A 47 -15.48 7.89 0.81
CA SER A 47 -15.18 6.46 0.86
C SER A 47 -13.68 6.24 0.85
N THR A 48 -13.24 5.23 1.59
CA THR A 48 -11.82 4.88 1.70
C THR A 48 -11.59 3.46 1.24
N TYR A 49 -10.50 3.25 0.53
CA TYR A 49 -10.05 1.94 0.08
C TYR A 49 -8.56 1.79 0.40
N HIS A 50 -8.20 0.64 0.95
CA HIS A 50 -6.84 0.30 1.32
C HIS A 50 -6.53 -1.10 0.82
N TYR A 51 -5.55 -1.20 -0.06
CA TYR A 51 -5.05 -2.45 -0.60
C TYR A 51 -3.59 -2.65 -0.22
N ILE A 52 -3.31 -3.77 0.44
CA ILE A 52 -1.98 -4.23 0.79
C ILE A 52 -1.75 -5.54 0.06
N ASN A 53 -0.63 -5.62 -0.65
CA ASN A 53 -0.11 -6.88 -1.14
C ASN A 53 1.40 -6.83 -1.01
N SER A 54 1.88 -7.22 0.17
CA SER A 54 3.25 -7.00 0.63
C SER A 54 3.77 -8.21 1.39
N SER A 55 4.98 -8.69 1.06
CA SER A 55 5.75 -9.47 2.05
C SER A 55 6.25 -8.53 3.15
N TYR A 56 6.41 -9.02 4.40
CA TYR A 56 7.01 -8.24 5.49
C TYR A 56 8.39 -7.70 5.07
N SER A 57 8.41 -6.48 4.54
CA SER A 57 9.59 -5.76 4.08
C SER A 57 9.65 -4.41 4.76
N GLN A 58 10.82 -4.07 5.26
CA GLN A 58 11.10 -2.82 5.95
C GLN A 58 11.01 -1.58 5.03
N SER A 59 10.99 -1.75 3.70
CA SER A 59 10.93 -0.60 2.77
C SER A 59 9.51 -0.20 2.34
N ARG A 60 8.49 -1.04 2.57
CA ARG A 60 7.11 -0.98 2.00
C ARG A 60 6.69 0.41 1.50
N PRO A 61 6.92 0.72 0.20
CA PRO A 61 6.43 1.95 -0.40
C PRO A 61 4.90 2.00 -0.35
N PHE A 62 4.35 3.19 -0.50
CA PHE A 62 2.92 3.37 -0.57
C PHE A 62 2.53 4.45 -1.58
N ILE A 63 1.30 4.37 -2.04
CA ILE A 63 0.70 5.32 -2.98
C ILE A 63 -0.59 5.82 -2.33
N VAL A 64 -0.73 7.15 -2.23
CA VAL A 64 -1.94 7.79 -1.73
C VAL A 64 -2.65 8.46 -2.89
N LEU A 65 -3.89 8.04 -3.17
CA LEU A 65 -4.72 8.55 -4.25
C LEU A 65 -5.92 9.29 -3.68
N LEU A 66 -6.15 10.52 -4.14
CA LEU A 66 -7.34 11.31 -3.86
C LEU A 66 -8.16 11.51 -5.14
N THR A 67 -9.47 11.33 -5.04
CA THR A 67 -10.36 11.44 -6.19
C THR A 67 -11.80 11.81 -5.79
N SER A 68 -12.65 12.02 -6.78
CA SER A 68 -14.09 12.17 -6.56
C SER A 68 -14.74 10.81 -6.28
N GLN A 69 -15.85 10.83 -5.54
CA GLN A 69 -16.61 9.63 -5.20
C GLN A 69 -17.00 8.82 -6.46
N ASP A 70 -17.35 9.49 -7.56
CA ASP A 70 -17.75 8.81 -8.81
C ASP A 70 -16.59 8.00 -9.41
N ILE A 71 -15.40 8.60 -9.48
CA ILE A 71 -14.20 7.90 -9.96
C ILE A 71 -13.84 6.77 -9.01
N PHE A 72 -13.89 7.02 -7.69
CA PHE A 72 -13.62 6.01 -6.67
C PHE A 72 -14.43 4.73 -6.88
N MET A 73 -15.75 4.87 -7.08
CA MET A 73 -16.65 3.73 -7.24
C MET A 73 -16.28 2.87 -8.46
N GLU A 74 -15.73 3.48 -9.50
CA GLU A 74 -15.34 2.77 -10.72
C GLU A 74 -13.94 2.14 -10.68
N VAL A 75 -13.03 2.67 -9.87
CA VAL A 75 -11.60 2.29 -9.91
C VAL A 75 -11.16 1.41 -8.75
N HIS A 76 -11.77 1.49 -7.56
CA HIS A 76 -11.27 0.78 -6.38
C HIS A 76 -11.18 -0.76 -6.61
N GLN A 77 -12.20 -1.37 -7.22
CA GLN A 77 -12.21 -2.82 -7.55
C GLN A 77 -11.18 -3.20 -8.61
N LYS A 78 -10.72 -2.23 -9.42
CA LYS A 78 -9.72 -2.46 -10.46
C LYS A 78 -8.30 -2.43 -9.91
N VAL A 79 -8.07 -1.81 -8.75
CA VAL A 79 -6.75 -1.75 -8.11
C VAL A 79 -6.09 -3.14 -8.02
N PRO A 80 -6.71 -4.17 -7.42
CA PRO A 80 -6.09 -5.49 -7.31
C PRO A 80 -5.87 -6.18 -8.67
N MET A 81 -6.71 -5.89 -9.68
CA MET A 81 -6.59 -6.47 -11.02
C MET A 81 -5.45 -5.85 -11.82
N MET A 82 -5.24 -4.54 -11.66
CA MET A 82 -4.21 -3.77 -12.37
C MET A 82 -2.84 -3.89 -11.70
N PHE A 83 -2.81 -4.17 -10.40
CA PHE A 83 -1.60 -4.32 -9.60
C PHE A 83 -0.66 -5.38 -10.20
N SER A 84 0.57 -4.98 -10.54
CA SER A 84 1.58 -5.89 -11.07
C SER A 84 2.35 -6.60 -9.96
N SER A 85 2.88 -7.78 -10.28
CA SER A 85 3.84 -8.49 -9.41
C SER A 85 5.10 -7.67 -9.14
N LYS A 86 5.45 -6.71 -10.01
CA LYS A 86 6.57 -5.79 -9.75
C LYS A 86 6.31 -4.82 -8.59
N GLN A 87 5.06 -4.68 -8.15
CA GLN A 87 4.64 -3.82 -7.04
C GLN A 87 4.33 -4.62 -5.77
N GLU A 88 4.77 -5.88 -5.66
CA GLU A 88 4.51 -6.82 -4.55
C GLU A 88 4.88 -6.35 -3.13
N TYR A 89 5.25 -5.08 -2.93
CA TYR A 89 5.53 -4.46 -1.63
C TYR A 89 4.92 -3.05 -1.49
N THR A 90 3.94 -2.70 -2.33
CA THR A 90 3.35 -1.36 -2.34
C THR A 90 1.96 -1.35 -1.75
N ASP A 91 1.75 -0.51 -0.74
CA ASP A 91 0.42 -0.27 -0.18
C ASP A 91 -0.29 0.80 -1.00
N VAL A 92 -1.57 0.61 -1.31
CA VAL A 92 -2.38 1.57 -2.07
C VAL A 92 -3.51 2.07 -1.19
N TYR A 93 -3.53 3.37 -0.96
CA TYR A 93 -4.56 4.09 -0.24
C TYR A 93 -5.33 4.94 -1.24
N LEU A 94 -6.66 4.86 -1.23
CA LEU A 94 -7.52 5.60 -2.14
C LEU A 94 -8.67 6.22 -1.34
N LEU A 95 -8.89 7.51 -1.51
CA LEU A 95 -9.98 8.28 -0.91
C LEU A 95 -10.83 8.90 -2.01
N GLY A 96 -12.12 8.60 -1.99
CA GLY A 96 -13.15 9.25 -2.81
C GLY A 96 -13.95 10.21 -1.96
N ILE A 97 -14.07 11.48 -2.36
CA ILE A 97 -14.90 12.46 -1.66
C ILE A 97 -16.03 12.93 -2.59
N LYS A 98 -17.26 13.04 -2.06
CA LYS A 98 -18.42 13.51 -2.83
C LYS A 98 -18.23 14.94 -3.30
N ASN A 99 -18.45 15.19 -4.60
CA ASN A 99 -18.29 16.51 -5.24
C ASN A 99 -16.91 17.14 -4.99
N PHE A 100 -15.86 16.32 -4.94
CA PHE A 100 -14.50 16.80 -4.77
C PHE A 100 -13.98 17.52 -6.02
N ASP A 101 -13.41 18.71 -5.83
CA ASP A 101 -12.67 19.45 -6.85
C ASP A 101 -11.29 19.81 -6.32
N LYS A 102 -10.24 19.26 -6.96
CA LYS A 102 -8.83 19.54 -6.62
C LYS A 102 -8.51 21.03 -6.68
N ASN A 103 -9.14 21.77 -7.59
CA ASN A 103 -8.85 23.20 -7.77
C ASN A 103 -9.60 24.07 -6.75
N ASN A 104 -10.56 23.50 -6.04
CA ASN A 104 -11.40 24.18 -5.06
C ASN A 104 -11.68 23.27 -3.86
N VAL A 105 -10.62 22.96 -3.11
CA VAL A 105 -10.69 22.10 -1.92
C VAL A 105 -11.35 22.88 -0.79
N SER A 106 -12.50 22.41 -0.30
CA SER A 106 -13.18 23.05 0.82
C SER A 106 -12.52 22.70 2.16
N LEU A 107 -12.75 23.50 3.21
CA LEU A 107 -12.30 23.20 4.58
C LEU A 107 -12.75 21.81 5.06
N LEU A 108 -13.92 21.37 4.60
CA LEU A 108 -14.46 20.06 4.94
C LEU A 108 -13.71 18.96 4.18
N ASP A 109 -13.32 19.19 2.92
CA ASP A 109 -12.41 18.28 2.20
C ASP A 109 -11.07 18.16 2.90
N GLU A 110 -10.47 19.29 3.33
CA GLU A 110 -9.22 19.30 4.07
C GLU A 110 -9.32 18.48 5.36
N LYS A 111 -10.44 18.60 6.09
CA LYS A 111 -10.72 17.81 7.29
C LYS A 111 -10.81 16.32 7.00
N ILE A 112 -11.51 15.93 5.93
CA ILE A 112 -11.61 14.53 5.51
C ILE A 112 -10.23 13.99 5.10
N ILE A 113 -9.49 14.74 4.28
CA ILE A 113 -8.14 14.37 3.83
C ILE A 113 -7.21 14.22 5.02
N LYS A 114 -7.23 15.15 5.98
CA LYS A 114 -6.42 15.08 7.19
C LYS A 114 -6.71 13.80 7.99
N ASN A 115 -7.98 13.51 8.26
CA ASN A 115 -8.35 12.28 8.99
C ASN A 115 -7.86 11.02 8.26
N PHE A 116 -7.98 10.99 6.93
CA PHE A 116 -7.49 9.89 6.12
C PHE A 116 -5.97 9.72 6.20
N ILE A 117 -5.22 10.82 6.16
CA ILE A 117 -3.75 10.80 6.30
C ILE A 117 -3.35 10.38 7.73
N ASP A 118 -4.06 10.84 8.75
CA ASP A 118 -3.82 10.46 10.15
C ASP A 118 -4.02 8.94 10.34
N ASP A 119 -5.04 8.34 9.70
CA ASP A 119 -5.25 6.89 9.70
C ASP A 119 -4.10 6.13 9.04
N ILE A 120 -3.57 6.63 7.92
CA ILE A 120 -2.40 6.05 7.24
C ILE A 120 -1.17 6.12 8.15
N VAL A 121 -0.88 7.29 8.72
CA VAL A 121 0.24 7.50 9.64
C VAL A 121 0.14 6.54 10.82
N LYS A 122 -1.04 6.44 11.44
CA LYS A 122 -1.29 5.54 12.58
C LYS A 122 -1.03 4.09 12.22
N TYR A 123 -1.52 3.62 11.07
CA TYR A 123 -1.26 2.26 10.59
C TYR A 123 0.23 2.00 10.39
N ARG A 124 0.96 2.96 9.78
CA ARG A 124 2.39 2.83 9.51
C ARG A 124 3.22 2.83 10.78
N ILE A 125 2.89 3.67 11.77
CA ILE A 125 3.53 3.63 13.10
C ILE A 125 3.28 2.29 13.78
N TYR A 126 2.03 1.82 13.81
CA TYR A 126 1.67 0.54 14.43
C TYR A 126 2.38 -0.65 13.78
N SER A 127 2.62 -0.56 12.47
CA SER A 127 3.24 -1.62 11.68
C SER A 127 4.77 -1.46 11.54
N ASP A 128 5.39 -0.52 12.25
CA ASP A 128 6.83 -0.21 12.19
C ASP A 128 7.33 0.04 10.75
N LEU A 129 6.56 0.80 9.96
CA LEU A 129 6.89 1.12 8.57
C LEU A 129 7.55 2.50 8.45
N PRO A 130 8.51 2.70 7.52
CA PRO A 130 9.15 3.99 7.29
C PRO A 130 8.19 5.01 6.69
N GLY A 131 8.57 6.29 6.67
CA GLY A 131 7.72 7.33 6.05
C GLY A 131 6.38 7.48 6.77
N ASN A 132 6.41 7.41 8.09
CA ASN A 132 5.24 7.42 8.97
C ASN A 132 4.97 8.80 9.59
N ASN A 133 5.60 9.86 9.08
CA ASN A 133 5.33 11.22 9.52
C ASN A 133 4.28 11.89 8.61
N LEU A 134 3.51 12.81 9.21
CA LEU A 134 2.38 13.47 8.56
C LEU A 134 2.79 14.22 7.28
N GLU A 135 3.90 14.95 7.34
CA GLU A 135 4.40 15.77 6.24
C GLU A 135 4.75 14.90 5.02
N TYR A 136 5.46 13.81 5.26
CA TYR A 136 5.83 12.85 4.21
C TYR A 136 4.60 12.20 3.60
N VAL A 137 3.68 11.65 4.40
CA VAL A 137 2.47 10.99 3.86
C VAL A 137 1.62 12.00 3.06
N SER A 138 1.48 13.23 3.55
CA SER A 138 0.78 14.31 2.84
C SER A 138 1.45 14.65 1.51
N SER A 139 2.79 14.65 1.45
CA SER A 139 3.54 14.89 0.21
C SER A 139 3.37 13.79 -0.85
N GLN A 140 2.93 12.58 -0.44
CA GLN A 140 2.70 11.45 -1.35
C GLN A 140 1.29 11.43 -1.96
N ILE A 141 0.47 12.45 -1.67
CA ILE A 141 -0.88 12.58 -2.25
C ILE A 141 -0.79 12.79 -3.76
N ASN A 142 -1.43 11.88 -4.49
CA ASN A 142 -1.62 11.95 -5.93
C ASN A 142 -3.10 12.12 -6.24
N TYR A 143 -3.43 13.08 -7.11
CA TYR A 143 -4.82 13.32 -7.51
C TYR A 143 -5.16 12.52 -8.76
N LEU A 144 -6.09 11.58 -8.61
CA LEU A 144 -6.61 10.76 -9.70
C LEU A 144 -7.85 11.46 -10.29
N LEU A 145 -7.63 12.25 -11.34
CA LEU A 145 -8.68 13.06 -11.98
C LEU A 145 -9.48 12.31 -13.05
N ASP A 146 -8.97 11.17 -13.49
CA ASP A 146 -9.62 10.27 -14.44
C ASP A 146 -9.55 8.82 -13.94
N LYS A 147 -9.97 7.87 -14.78
CA LYS A 147 -10.08 6.46 -14.41
C LYS A 147 -8.79 5.67 -14.65
N ASP A 148 -7.71 6.33 -15.08
CA ASP A 148 -6.47 5.69 -15.49
C ASP A 148 -5.53 5.45 -14.30
N LEU A 149 -5.76 4.34 -13.61
CA LEU A 149 -4.89 3.88 -12.52
C LEU A 149 -3.45 3.63 -12.95
N CYS A 150 -3.19 3.38 -14.25
CA CYS A 150 -1.86 3.02 -14.74
C CYS A 150 -0.90 4.21 -14.79
N LYS A 151 -1.40 5.43 -14.55
CA LYS A 151 -0.55 6.61 -14.30
C LYS A 151 0.24 6.49 -13.00
N PHE A 152 -0.31 5.77 -12.02
CA PHE A 152 0.26 5.65 -10.67
C PHE A 152 0.67 4.22 -10.35
N LEU A 153 -0.01 3.23 -10.92
CA LEU A 153 0.29 1.83 -10.74
C LEU A 153 1.10 1.31 -11.93
N VAL A 154 2.08 0.45 -11.65
CA VAL A 154 2.74 -0.35 -12.69
C VAL A 154 1.75 -1.40 -13.14
N CYS A 155 0.94 -1.08 -14.15
CA CYS A 155 -0.03 -2.02 -14.67
C CYS A 155 0.61 -3.18 -15.41
N ARG A 156 0.05 -4.38 -15.25
CA ARG A 156 0.36 -5.48 -16.17
C ARG A 156 -0.13 -5.09 -17.56
N LYS A 157 0.76 -5.14 -18.55
CA LYS A 157 0.33 -5.07 -19.96
C LYS A 157 -0.71 -6.18 -20.18
N PRO A 158 -1.86 -5.90 -20.82
CA PRO A 158 -2.77 -6.96 -21.17
C PRO A 158 -1.98 -8.00 -21.98
N LYS A 159 -1.95 -9.25 -21.50
CA LYS A 159 -1.45 -10.36 -22.32
C LYS A 159 -2.26 -10.28 -23.61
N ASN A 160 -1.60 -10.16 -24.76
CA ASN A 160 -2.26 -10.19 -26.06
C ASN A 160 -3.17 -11.43 -26.08
N ILE A 161 -4.46 -11.22 -25.83
CA ILE A 161 -5.48 -12.22 -26.07
C ILE A 161 -5.48 -12.32 -27.58
N LYS A 162 -4.83 -13.36 -28.11
CA LYS A 162 -5.06 -13.76 -29.50
C LYS A 162 -6.57 -14.02 -29.58
N VAL A 163 -7.30 -13.03 -30.06
CA VAL A 163 -8.69 -13.21 -30.47
C VAL A 163 -8.64 -14.26 -31.56
N LEU A 164 -8.95 -15.50 -31.17
CA LEU A 164 -9.32 -16.54 -32.12
C LEU A 164 -10.59 -16.03 -32.77
N LYS A 165 -10.44 -15.34 -33.91
CA LYS A 165 -11.53 -15.15 -34.86
C LYS A 165 -11.98 -16.55 -35.27
N LYS A 166 -13.18 -16.93 -34.84
CA LYS A 166 -13.96 -18.01 -35.44
C LYS A 166 -14.85 -17.39 -36.51
#